data_AF-A0A3D5ZCL3-F1
#
_entry.id   AF-A0A3D5ZCL3-F1
#
_cell.length_a   1.000
_cell.length_b   1.000
_cell.length_c   1.000
_cell.angle_alpha   90.00
_cell.angle_beta   90.00
_cell.angle_gamma   90.00
#
_symmetry.space_group_name_H-M   'P 1'
#
loop_
_entity.id
_entity.type
_entity.pdbx_description
1 polymer ?
#
loop_
_entity_poly.entity_id
_entity_poly.type
_entity_poly.pdbx_seq_one_letter_code
_entity_poly.pdbx_strand_id
1 'polypeptide(L)' 'RWLGIRPRTRPVVMNPVDHPMGGGEGKSSGGHPRSRKGLPAKGFKTRSKTKSSSQFIIEKRKK' A
#
# COMPACT_ATOMS: atom_id res chain seq x y z
N ARG A 1 -18.08 -12.77 -8.83
CA ARG A 1 -17.15 -13.92 -8.75
C ARG A 1 -16.81 -14.52 -10.12
N TRP A 2 -17.53 -14.19 -11.19
CA TRP A 2 -17.24 -14.70 -12.54
C TRP A 2 -15.95 -14.15 -13.16
N LEU A 3 -15.54 -12.94 -12.78
CA LEU A 3 -14.26 -12.35 -13.19
C LEU A 3 -13.04 -12.85 -12.39
N GLY A 4 -13.18 -13.87 -11.53
CA GLY A 4 -12.07 -14.40 -10.70
C GLY A 4 -11.62 -13.49 -9.53
N ILE A 5 -12.18 -12.29 -9.38
CA ILE A 5 -11.85 -11.36 -8.29
C ILE A 5 -12.53 -11.80 -6.99
N ARG A 6 -11.74 -11.98 -5.93
CA ARG A 6 -12.17 -12.34 -4.57
C ARG A 6 -12.31 -11.08 -3.69
N PRO A 7 -13.16 -11.11 -2.64
CA PRO A 7 -13.27 -10.00 -1.71
C PRO A 7 -11.93 -9.71 -1.02
N ARG A 8 -11.61 -8.43 -0.82
CA ARG A 8 -10.43 -7.97 -0.07
C ARG A 8 -10.87 -7.32 1.24
N THR A 9 -10.39 -7.86 2.35
CA THR A 9 -10.64 -7.30 3.69
C THR A 9 -9.81 -6.04 3.93
N ARG A 10 -10.38 -5.10 4.68
CA ARG A 10 -9.69 -3.86 5.06
C ARG A 10 -8.68 -4.14 6.17
N PRO A 11 -7.47 -3.54 6.16
CA PRO A 11 -6.47 -3.87 7.15
C PRO A 11 -6.76 -3.34 8.56
N VAL A 12 -7.57 -2.28 8.68
CA VAL A 12 -8.00 -1.70 9.96
C VAL A 12 -8.84 -2.66 10.80
N VAL A 13 -9.49 -3.64 10.16
CA VAL A 13 -10.35 -4.64 10.83
C VAL A 13 -9.53 -5.87 11.24
N MET A 14 -8.25 -5.94 10.89
CA MET A 14 -7.38 -7.08 11.22
C MET A 14 -6.78 -6.93 12.62
N ASN A 15 -6.17 -7.99 13.14
CA ASN A 15 -5.41 -7.93 14.38
C ASN A 15 -4.00 -7.34 14.14
N PRO A 16 -3.31 -6.85 15.20
CA PRO A 16 -1.94 -6.32 15.08
C PRO A 16 -0.93 -7.31 14.48
N VAL A 17 -1.12 -8.63 14.71
CA VAL A 17 -0.27 -9.70 14.16
C VAL A 17 -0.40 -9.83 12.64
N ASP A 18 -1.56 -9.49 12.08
CA ASP A 18 -1.85 -9.68 10.66
C ASP A 18 -1.39 -8.49 9.81
N HIS A 19 -1.55 -7.28 10.37
CA HIS A 19 -1.27 -6.05 9.65
C HIS A 19 -0.81 -4.91 10.57
N PRO A 20 0.17 -4.07 10.14
CA PRO A 20 0.60 -2.88 10.87
C PRO A 20 -0.45 -1.80 11.15
N MET A 21 -1.68 -1.99 10.66
CA MET A 21 -2.80 -1.06 10.83
C MET A 21 -3.98 -1.71 11.57
N GLY A 22 -3.80 -2.95 12.00
CA GLY A 22 -4.81 -3.73 12.71
C GLY A 22 -4.80 -3.45 14.21
N GLY A 23 -5.92 -3.75 14.84
CA GLY A 23 -6.14 -3.61 16.28
C GLY A 23 -6.55 -2.21 16.74
N GLY A 24 -6.45 -2.02 18.06
CA GLY A 24 -7.04 -0.91 18.78
C GLY A 24 -8.42 -1.29 19.37
N GLU A 25 -8.77 -0.67 20.49
CA GLU A 25 -10.10 -0.83 21.08
C GLU A 25 -11.16 -0.14 20.22
N GLY A 26 -12.26 -0.84 19.94
CA GLY A 26 -13.31 -0.35 19.06
C GLY A 26 -12.80 -0.04 17.65
N LYS A 27 -13.27 1.06 17.06
CA LYS A 27 -12.88 1.47 15.71
C LYS A 27 -11.69 2.42 15.77
N SER A 28 -10.54 1.98 15.25
CA SER A 28 -9.32 2.79 15.15
C SER A 28 -9.05 3.27 13.70
N SER A 29 -8.13 4.21 13.53
CA SER A 29 -7.74 4.74 12.20
C SER A 29 -6.66 3.92 11.50
N GLY A 30 -5.83 3.18 12.25
CA GLY A 30 -4.65 2.49 11.75
C GLY A 30 -3.43 3.39 11.50
N GLY A 31 -3.47 4.68 11.87
CA GLY A 31 -2.34 5.61 11.79
C GLY A 31 -1.88 5.93 10.35
N HIS A 32 -0.55 6.06 10.16
CA HIS A 32 0.00 6.27 8.82
C HIS A 32 -0.24 5.06 7.92
N PRO A 33 -0.85 5.21 6.73
CA PRO A 33 -1.17 4.07 5.88
C PRO A 33 0.07 3.31 5.42
N ARG A 34 0.13 2.03 5.77
CA ARG A 34 1.24 1.11 5.45
C ARG A 34 0.75 -0.12 4.71
N SER A 35 1.66 -0.74 3.97
CA SER A 35 1.50 -2.10 3.46
C SER A 35 1.74 -3.12 4.58
N ARG A 36 1.49 -4.41 4.29
CA ARG A 36 1.75 -5.52 5.22
C ARG A 36 3.21 -5.58 5.71
N LYS A 37 4.15 -5.10 4.88
CA LYS A 37 5.60 -5.04 5.21
C LYS A 37 6.01 -3.71 5.83
N GLY A 38 5.06 -2.84 6.19
CA GLY A 38 5.35 -1.53 6.78
C GLY A 38 5.72 -0.43 5.78
N LEU A 39 5.83 -0.72 4.47
CA LEU A 39 6.10 0.31 3.45
C LEU A 39 4.98 1.35 3.40
N PRO A 40 5.26 2.67 3.32
CA PRO A 40 4.22 3.69 3.23
C PRO A 40 3.39 3.54 1.95
N ALA A 41 2.06 3.61 2.09
CA ALA A 41 1.12 3.45 0.98
C ALA A 41 0.69 4.78 0.33
N LYS A 42 1.11 5.92 0.88
CA LYS A 42 0.85 7.26 0.35
C LYS A 42 2.16 7.93 -0.03
N GLY A 43 2.27 8.39 -1.28
CA GLY A 43 3.39 9.21 -1.78
C GLY A 43 4.72 8.49 -2.00
N PHE A 44 4.89 7.25 -1.53
CA PHE A 44 6.15 6.52 -1.67
C PHE A 44 6.39 6.06 -3.12
N LYS A 45 7.52 6.50 -3.70
CA LYS A 45 7.96 6.10 -5.05
C LYS A 45 8.68 4.76 -4.98
N THR A 46 8.14 3.75 -5.67
CA THR A 46 8.68 2.38 -5.68
C THR A 46 9.65 2.09 -6.84
N ARG A 47 9.74 2.97 -7.85
CA ARG A 47 10.67 2.80 -8.97
C ARG A 47 12.11 3.07 -8.50
N SER A 48 13.02 2.14 -8.80
CA SER A 48 14.45 2.35 -8.57
C SER A 48 14.96 3.60 -9.28
N LYS A 49 15.79 4.38 -8.56
CA LYS A 49 16.41 5.60 -9.09
C LYS A 49 17.47 5.30 -10.16
N THR A 50 18.12 4.14 -10.09
CA THR A 50 19.27 3.77 -10.95
C THR A 50 18.89 2.91 -12.16
N LYS A 51 17.60 2.73 -12.44
CA LYS A 51 17.17 1.89 -13.57
C LYS A 51 17.64 2.51 -14.89
N SER A 52 18.36 1.75 -15.73
CA SER A 52 18.92 2.19 -17.03
C SER A 52 17.89 2.87 -17.93
N SER A 53 16.67 2.32 -18.01
CA SER A 53 15.55 2.91 -18.75
C SER A 53 15.20 4.36 -18.38
N SER A 54 15.68 4.88 -17.23
CA SER A 54 15.43 6.26 -16.82
C SER A 54 16.02 7.29 -17.79
N GLN A 55 17.07 6.93 -18.52
CA GLN A 55 17.66 7.81 -19.54
C GLN A 55 16.72 8.10 -20.71
N PHE A 56 15.73 7.23 -20.94
CA PHE A 56 14.77 7.35 -22.03
C PHE A 56 13.44 7.99 -21.59
N ILE A 57 13.30 8.41 -20.32
CA ILE A 57 12.04 8.97 -19.80
C ILE A 57 12.14 10.49 -19.77
N ILE A 58 11.33 11.15 -20.60
CA ILE A 58 11.26 12.61 -20.69
C ILE A 58 10.43 13.21 -19.55
N GLU A 59 9.24 12.67 -19.30
CA GLU A 59 8.36 13.12 -18.22
C GLU A 59 7.70 11.93 -17.51
N LYS A 60 7.35 12.12 -16.23
CA LYS A 60 6.52 11.16 -15.49
C LYS A 60 5.05 11.41 -15.79
N ARG A 61 4.24 10.35 -15.74
CA ARG A 61 2.79 10.43 -15.92
C ARG A 61 2.18 11.43 -14.94
N LYS A 62 1.55 12.49 -15.47
CA LYS A 62 0.68 13.41 -14.72
C LYS A 62 -0.62 12.70 -14.33
N LYS A 63 -1.24 13.19 -13.26
CA LYS A 63 -2.47 12.61 -12.72
C LYS A 63 -3.68 13.17 -13.43
#